data_AF-A0A372RDB3-F1
#
_entry.id   AF-A0A372RDB3-F1
#
_cell.length_a   1.000
_cell.length_b   1.000
_cell.length_c   1.000
_cell.angle_alpha   90.00
_cell.angle_beta   90.00
_cell.angle_gamma   90.00
#
_symmetry.space_group_name_H-M   'P 1'
#
loop_
_entity.id
_entity.type
_entity.pdbx_description
1 polymer ?
#
loop_
_entity_poly.entity_id
_entity_poly.type
_entity_poly.pdbx_seq_one_letter_code
_entity_poly.pdbx_strand_id
1 'polypeptide(L)'
;MNIFRLVADLMHLASIFILLLKIQKTRSCAGISFKTQLLYAIVFVTRYLDLFTTWISLYNTLMKIFFIASSIYILYLMKYKFRATYDPILDTFRIEFLLGGSVILALIFNYDFIPMEILWSFSIFLESVAILPQLFMLSRTGEAETITTHYIFALGGYRALYLCNWLWRYIFDGHVEVYAWIAGVIQTALYSDFFYIYYTKVLHGKKFELPQGVV
;
A
#
# COMPACT_ATOMS: atom_id res chain seq x y z
N MET A 1 -4.61 20.12 8.37
CA MET A 1 -3.73 19.50 7.37
C MET A 1 -2.32 19.99 7.66
N ASN A 2 -1.32 19.13 7.86
CA ASN A 2 0.07 19.54 8.04
C ASN A 2 0.92 19.11 6.83
N ILE A 3 2.17 19.57 6.77
CA ILE A 3 3.07 19.30 5.65
C ILE A 3 3.36 17.80 5.47
N PHE A 4 3.52 17.06 6.57
CA PHE A 4 3.80 15.62 6.52
C PHE A 4 2.66 14.86 5.85
N ARG A 5 1.41 15.16 6.22
CA ARG A 5 0.23 14.56 5.60
C ARG A 5 0.11 14.91 4.12
N LEU A 6 0.33 16.17 3.76
CA LEU A 6 0.26 16.61 2.36
C LEU A 6 1.29 15.88 1.50
N VAL A 7 2.55 15.84 1.94
CA VAL A 7 3.62 15.15 1.20
C VAL A 7 3.36 13.65 1.14
N ALA A 8 2.86 13.05 2.23
CA ALA A 8 2.48 11.65 2.23
C ALA A 8 1.39 11.35 1.19
N ASP A 9 0.31 12.14 1.17
CA ASP A 9 -0.78 11.96 0.21
C ASP A 9 -0.28 12.10 -1.24
N LEU A 10 0.64 13.03 -1.50
CA LEU A 10 1.30 13.19 -2.81
C LEU A 10 2.23 12.02 -3.15
N MET A 11 2.97 11.46 -2.19
CA MET A 11 3.80 10.27 -2.41
C MET A 11 2.95 9.04 -2.70
N HIS A 12 1.82 8.89 -2.00
CA HIS A 12 0.88 7.81 -2.27
C HIS A 12 0.30 7.94 -3.69
N LEU A 13 -0.11 9.15 -4.08
CA LEU A 13 -0.58 9.44 -5.43
C LEU A 13 0.50 9.15 -6.49
N ALA A 14 1.75 9.55 -6.23
CA ALA A 14 2.88 9.28 -7.10
C ALA A 14 3.11 7.78 -7.29
N SER A 15 2.99 6.98 -6.21
CA SER A 15 3.15 5.52 -6.30
C SER A 15 2.15 4.89 -7.30
N ILE A 16 0.88 5.32 -7.27
CA ILE A 16 -0.16 4.86 -8.19
C ILE A 16 0.13 5.29 -9.62
N PHE A 17 0.53 6.55 -9.84
CA PHE A 17 0.90 7.01 -11.17
C PHE A 17 2.11 6.27 -11.74
N ILE A 18 3.15 6.03 -10.94
CA ILE A 18 4.34 5.27 -11.35
C ILE A 18 3.92 3.86 -11.78
N LEU A 19 3.10 3.17 -10.99
CA LEU A 19 2.62 1.83 -11.31
C LEU A 19 1.77 1.80 -12.60
N LEU A 20 0.83 2.75 -12.74
CA LEU A 20 0.01 2.86 -13.94
C LEU A 20 0.85 3.15 -15.19
N LEU A 21 1.79 4.10 -15.08
CA LEU A 21 2.71 4.43 -16.17
C LEU A 21 3.58 3.23 -16.54
N LYS A 22 4.07 2.48 -15.55
CA LYS A 22 4.81 1.23 -15.75
C LYS A 22 3.99 0.27 -16.60
N ILE A 23 2.78 -0.08 -16.15
CA ILE A 23 1.94 -1.08 -16.81
C ILE A 23 1.53 -0.62 -18.22
N GLN A 24 1.15 0.65 -18.39
CA GLN A 24 0.68 1.17 -19.68
C GLN A 24 1.79 1.35 -20.70
N LYS A 25 2.95 1.90 -20.30
CA LYS A 25 4.06 2.14 -21.23
C LYS A 25 4.76 0.85 -21.63
N THR A 26 4.96 -0.08 -20.68
CA THR A 26 5.60 -1.38 -20.97
C THR A 26 4.62 -2.39 -21.56
N ARG A 27 3.31 -2.11 -21.53
CA ARG A 27 2.24 -3.04 -21.91
C ARG A 27 2.33 -4.38 -21.15
N SER A 28 2.85 -4.35 -19.93
CA SER A 28 3.17 -5.54 -19.14
C SER A 28 2.98 -5.32 -17.64
N CYS A 29 2.37 -6.30 -16.97
CA CYS A 29 2.28 -6.38 -15.52
C CYS A 29 3.27 -7.38 -14.89
N ALA A 30 4.29 -7.83 -15.64
CA ALA A 30 5.35 -8.67 -15.12
C ALA A 30 6.03 -8.03 -13.88
N GLY A 31 6.38 -8.86 -12.89
CA GLY A 31 7.00 -8.39 -11.64
C GLY A 31 6.08 -7.68 -10.65
N ILE A 32 4.77 -7.55 -10.94
CA ILE A 32 3.78 -6.94 -10.05
C ILE A 32 2.83 -8.01 -9.52
N SER A 33 2.70 -8.11 -8.20
CA SER A 33 1.76 -9.02 -7.53
C SER A 33 0.33 -8.52 -7.70
N PHE A 34 -0.51 -9.34 -8.33
CA PHE A 34 -1.94 -9.07 -8.47
C PHE A 34 -2.62 -9.09 -7.10
N LYS A 35 -2.19 -10.01 -6.23
CA LYS A 35 -2.71 -10.16 -4.87
C LYS A 35 -2.54 -8.88 -4.05
N THR A 36 -1.37 -8.22 -4.13
CA THR A 36 -1.14 -6.93 -3.47
C THR A 36 -2.12 -5.86 -3.95
N GLN A 37 -2.30 -5.73 -5.28
CA GLN A 37 -3.21 -4.73 -5.84
C GLN A 37 -4.67 -5.02 -5.45
N LEU A 38 -5.04 -6.30 -5.34
CA LEU A 38 -6.37 -6.72 -4.90
C LEU A 38 -6.61 -6.31 -3.45
N LEU A 39 -5.63 -6.53 -2.57
CA LEU A 39 -5.72 -6.12 -1.17
C LEU A 39 -5.85 -4.60 -1.03
N TYR A 40 -5.07 -3.80 -1.77
CA TYR A 40 -5.21 -2.34 -1.77
C TYR A 40 -6.58 -1.88 -2.30
N ALA A 41 -7.13 -2.52 -3.33
CA ALA A 41 -8.48 -2.21 -3.80
C ALA A 41 -9.53 -2.48 -2.70
N ILE A 42 -9.43 -3.61 -1.99
CA ILE A 42 -10.30 -3.92 -0.85
C ILE A 42 -10.15 -2.88 0.26
N VAL A 43 -8.91 -2.47 0.59
CA VAL A 43 -8.64 -1.40 1.56
C VAL A 43 -9.36 -0.11 1.17
N PHE A 44 -9.22 0.38 -0.05
CA PHE A 44 -9.84 1.65 -0.45
C PHE A 44 -11.36 1.57 -0.50
N VAL A 45 -11.92 0.46 -0.99
CA VAL A 45 -13.38 0.27 -1.02
C VAL A 45 -13.96 0.26 0.38
N THR A 46 -13.34 -0.46 1.33
CA THR A 46 -13.84 -0.55 2.71
C THR A 46 -13.59 0.71 3.52
N ARG A 47 -12.46 1.41 3.30
CA ARG A 47 -12.10 2.63 4.02
C ARG A 47 -12.96 3.83 3.65
N TYR A 48 -13.36 3.93 2.39
CA TYR A 48 -13.98 5.14 1.83
C TYR A 48 -15.48 4.98 1.59
N LEU A 49 -16.15 4.06 2.30
CA LEU A 49 -17.61 3.94 2.28
C LEU A 49 -18.30 5.22 2.82
N ASP A 50 -17.58 6.04 3.58
CA ASP A 50 -18.07 7.32 4.12
C ASP A 50 -18.28 8.36 3.02
N LEU A 51 -17.82 8.09 1.80
CA LEU A 51 -18.06 8.93 0.63
C LEU A 51 -19.55 9.16 0.36
N PHE A 52 -20.41 8.21 0.77
CA PHE A 52 -21.86 8.31 0.61
C PHE A 52 -22.58 8.95 1.81
N THR A 53 -21.90 9.10 2.94
CA THR A 53 -22.51 9.54 4.20
C THR A 53 -22.00 10.90 4.67
N THR A 54 -20.77 11.26 4.31
CA THR A 54 -20.07 12.40 4.92
C THR A 54 -19.34 13.19 3.86
N TRP A 55 -19.69 14.47 3.75
CA TRP A 55 -18.95 15.43 2.93
C TRP A 55 -17.96 16.20 3.80
N ILE A 56 -16.67 16.08 3.50
CA ILE A 56 -15.59 16.80 4.21
C ILE A 56 -15.11 17.98 3.37
N SER A 57 -14.70 17.72 2.12
CA SER A 57 -14.26 18.75 1.17
C SER A 57 -14.17 18.16 -0.24
N LEU A 58 -14.18 19.03 -1.26
CA LEU A 58 -14.00 18.63 -2.65
C LEU A 58 -12.71 17.83 -2.86
N TYR A 59 -11.59 18.30 -2.29
CA TYR A 59 -10.31 17.61 -2.36
C TYR A 59 -10.38 16.19 -1.76
N ASN A 60 -10.98 16.04 -0.57
CA ASN A 60 -11.10 14.74 0.08
C ASN A 60 -11.94 13.76 -0.77
N THR A 61 -13.10 14.22 -1.25
CA THR A 61 -13.98 13.39 -2.10
C THR A 61 -13.29 12.97 -3.39
N LEU A 62 -12.63 13.91 -4.10
CA LEU A 62 -11.92 13.60 -5.34
C LEU A 62 -10.78 12.61 -5.13
N MET A 63 -9.99 12.76 -4.06
CA MET A 63 -8.90 11.82 -3.74
C MET A 63 -9.44 10.41 -3.47
N LYS A 64 -10.51 10.28 -2.68
CA LYS A 64 -11.16 8.97 -2.42
C LYS A 64 -11.64 8.30 -3.70
N ILE A 65 -12.35 9.04 -4.57
CA ILE A 65 -12.80 8.52 -5.88
C ILE A 65 -11.59 8.08 -6.71
N PHE A 66 -10.53 8.88 -6.75
CA PHE A 66 -9.31 8.55 -7.48
C PHE A 66 -8.68 7.25 -6.98
N PHE A 67 -8.52 7.05 -5.67
CA PHE A 67 -7.93 5.83 -5.11
C PHE A 67 -8.75 4.58 -5.45
N ILE A 68 -10.09 4.65 -5.34
CA ILE A 68 -10.96 3.54 -5.70
C ILE A 68 -10.89 3.26 -7.21
N ALA A 69 -11.08 4.29 -8.05
CA ALA A 69 -11.11 4.12 -9.50
C ALA A 69 -9.78 3.62 -10.06
N SER A 70 -8.65 4.16 -9.57
CA SER A 70 -7.32 3.76 -10.02
C SER A 70 -6.95 2.33 -9.59
N SER A 71 -7.28 1.92 -8.36
CA SER A 71 -7.03 0.54 -7.91
C SER A 71 -7.86 -0.49 -8.68
N ILE A 72 -9.15 -0.22 -8.93
CA ILE A 72 -9.99 -1.05 -9.79
C ILE A 72 -9.43 -1.09 -11.22
N TYR A 73 -8.98 0.05 -11.75
CA TYR A 73 -8.38 0.12 -13.08
C TYR A 73 -7.09 -0.72 -13.18
N ILE A 74 -6.20 -0.67 -12.19
CA ILE A 74 -5.00 -1.52 -12.13
C ILE A 74 -5.40 -3.01 -12.17
N LEU A 75 -6.40 -3.42 -11.38
CA LEU A 75 -6.90 -4.80 -11.41
C LEU A 75 -7.44 -5.19 -12.79
N TYR A 76 -8.18 -4.29 -13.45
CA TYR A 76 -8.65 -4.52 -14.83
C TYR A 76 -7.48 -4.71 -15.80
N LEU A 77 -6.45 -3.87 -15.71
CA LEU A 77 -5.26 -3.99 -16.55
C LEU A 77 -4.55 -5.32 -16.35
N MET A 78 -4.39 -5.77 -15.11
CA MET A 78 -3.69 -7.02 -14.80
C MET A 78 -4.53 -8.26 -15.12
N LYS A 79 -5.82 -8.25 -14.81
CA LYS A 79 -6.69 -9.44 -14.95
C LYS A 79 -7.17 -9.67 -16.37
N TYR A 80 -7.36 -8.60 -17.15
CA TYR A 80 -7.95 -8.67 -18.49
C TYR A 80 -6.97 -8.20 -19.56
N LYS A 81 -6.58 -6.91 -19.54
CA LYS A 81 -5.86 -6.30 -20.68
C LYS A 81 -4.45 -6.86 -20.91
N PHE A 82 -3.68 -7.05 -19.84
CA PHE A 82 -2.29 -7.51 -19.87
C PHE A 82 -2.11 -8.86 -19.15
N ARG A 83 -3.20 -9.64 -19.06
CA ARG A 83 -3.24 -10.94 -18.37
C ARG A 83 -2.12 -11.90 -18.79
N ALA A 84 -1.74 -11.89 -20.07
CA ALA A 84 -0.71 -12.77 -20.61
C ALA A 84 0.68 -12.53 -20.01
N THR A 85 0.93 -11.35 -19.42
CA THR A 85 2.22 -11.00 -18.80
C THR A 85 2.25 -11.21 -17.28
N TYR A 86 1.12 -11.58 -16.68
CA TYR A 86 1.03 -11.91 -15.27
C TYR A 86 1.48 -13.35 -15.03
N ASP A 87 2.43 -13.53 -14.11
CA ASP A 87 2.93 -14.84 -13.74
C ASP A 87 2.33 -15.32 -12.40
N PRO A 88 1.33 -16.24 -12.42
CA PRO A 88 0.72 -16.78 -11.21
C PRO A 88 1.65 -17.70 -10.41
N ILE A 89 2.73 -18.23 -11.01
CA ILE A 89 3.68 -19.13 -10.34
C ILE A 89 4.52 -18.35 -9.33
N LEU A 90 4.79 -17.07 -9.61
CA LEU A 90 5.52 -16.19 -8.71
C LEU A 90 4.64 -15.58 -7.61
N ASP A 91 3.35 -15.33 -7.87
CA ASP A 91 2.41 -14.71 -6.93
C ASP A 91 1.65 -15.75 -6.06
N THR A 92 2.39 -16.59 -5.32
CA THR A 92 1.85 -17.74 -4.56
C THR A 92 1.41 -17.44 -3.13
N PHE A 93 1.56 -16.20 -2.65
CA PHE A 93 1.24 -15.80 -1.28
C PHE A 93 -0.25 -16.05 -0.93
N ARG A 94 -0.55 -16.63 0.24
CA ARG A 94 -1.93 -16.93 0.67
C ARG A 94 -2.55 -15.72 1.38
N ILE A 95 -3.36 -14.94 0.65
CA ILE A 95 -3.95 -13.70 1.15
C ILE A 95 -5.10 -13.93 2.14
N GLU A 96 -5.64 -15.15 2.21
CA GLU A 96 -6.71 -15.55 3.12
C GLU A 96 -6.29 -15.32 4.59
N PHE A 97 -5.02 -15.56 4.91
CA PHE A 97 -4.48 -15.29 6.25
C PHE A 97 -4.43 -13.79 6.57
N LEU A 98 -4.13 -12.94 5.59
CA LEU A 98 -4.11 -11.48 5.79
C LEU A 98 -5.52 -10.94 5.96
N LEU A 99 -6.46 -11.39 5.13
CA LEU A 99 -7.86 -11.02 5.22
C LEU A 99 -8.46 -11.48 6.56
N GLY A 100 -8.31 -12.77 6.90
CA GLY A 100 -8.81 -13.33 8.15
C GLY A 100 -8.20 -12.67 9.38
N GLY A 101 -6.87 -12.50 9.40
CA GLY A 101 -6.18 -11.80 10.49
C GLY A 101 -6.65 -10.35 10.65
N SER A 102 -6.84 -9.63 9.55
CA SER A 102 -7.32 -8.24 9.59
C SER A 102 -8.78 -8.14 10.07
N VAL A 103 -9.63 -9.10 9.73
CA VAL A 103 -11.01 -9.18 10.26
C VAL A 103 -10.99 -9.40 11.77
N ILE A 104 -10.20 -10.38 12.25
CA ILE A 104 -10.09 -10.67 13.68
C ILE A 104 -9.58 -9.44 14.44
N LEU A 105 -8.52 -8.79 13.93
CA LEU A 105 -7.98 -7.58 14.55
C LEU A 105 -8.99 -6.44 14.55
N ALA A 106 -9.77 -6.23 13.49
CA ALA A 106 -10.79 -5.19 13.45
C ALA A 106 -11.93 -5.41 14.46
N LEU A 107 -12.32 -6.66 14.69
CA LEU A 107 -13.35 -7.00 15.67
C LEU A 107 -12.87 -6.83 17.11
N ILE A 108 -11.57 -7.00 17.38
CA ILE A 108 -10.97 -6.83 18.71
C ILE A 108 -10.61 -5.35 18.96
N PHE A 109 -10.05 -4.69 17.95
CA PHE A 109 -9.48 -3.34 18.04
C PHE A 109 -10.26 -2.37 17.13
N ASN A 110 -11.41 -1.92 17.63
CA ASN A 110 -12.22 -0.85 17.04
C ASN A 110 -12.56 0.20 18.12
N TYR A 111 -13.04 1.36 17.69
CA TYR A 111 -13.55 2.39 18.60
C TYR A 111 -15.01 2.14 18.98
N ASP A 112 -15.84 1.80 17.99
CA ASP A 112 -17.24 1.46 18.19
C ASP A 112 -17.63 0.22 17.36
N PHE A 113 -18.50 -0.63 17.92
CA PHE A 113 -19.03 -1.83 17.27
C PHE A 113 -20.16 -1.50 16.27
N ILE A 114 -19.88 -0.59 15.34
CA ILE A 114 -20.76 -0.21 14.23
C ILE A 114 -20.10 -0.69 12.93
N PRO A 115 -20.86 -1.20 11.94
CA PRO A 115 -20.28 -1.75 10.71
C PRO A 115 -19.28 -0.82 10.01
N MET A 116 -19.53 0.48 10.04
CA MET A 116 -18.67 1.49 9.43
C MET A 116 -17.29 1.58 10.11
N GLU A 117 -17.25 1.61 11.43
CA GLU A 117 -16.01 1.66 12.22
C GLU A 117 -15.23 0.34 12.17
N ILE A 118 -15.94 -0.80 12.11
CA ILE A 118 -15.32 -2.11 11.93
C ILE A 118 -14.66 -2.18 10.54
N LEU A 119 -15.33 -1.73 9.48
CA LEU A 119 -14.77 -1.71 8.12
C LEU A 119 -13.60 -0.73 8.00
N TRP A 120 -13.68 0.42 8.66
CA TRP A 120 -12.56 1.35 8.75
C TRP A 120 -11.36 0.69 9.45
N SER A 121 -11.56 0.08 10.62
CA SER A 121 -10.51 -0.61 11.38
C SER A 121 -9.91 -1.78 10.60
N PHE A 122 -10.75 -2.58 9.94
CA PHE A 122 -10.34 -3.63 9.02
C PHE A 122 -9.43 -3.10 7.90
N SER A 123 -9.81 -1.98 7.28
CA SER A 123 -9.00 -1.37 6.22
C SER A 123 -7.63 -0.94 6.74
N ILE A 124 -7.52 -0.48 7.99
CA ILE A 124 -6.25 -0.04 8.61
C ILE A 124 -5.31 -1.22 8.82
N PHE A 125 -5.82 -2.32 9.40
CA PHE A 125 -5.03 -3.54 9.60
C PHE A 125 -4.66 -4.19 8.26
N LEU A 126 -5.59 -4.29 7.32
CA LEU A 126 -5.32 -4.90 6.02
C LEU A 126 -4.26 -4.14 5.22
N GLU A 127 -4.34 -2.81 5.19
CA GLU A 127 -3.34 -1.97 4.51
C GLU A 127 -1.94 -2.21 5.07
N SER A 128 -1.82 -2.44 6.38
CA SER A 128 -0.52 -2.62 7.02
C SER A 128 0.26 -3.83 6.50
N VAL A 129 -0.46 -4.84 6.01
CA VAL A 129 0.10 -6.10 5.51
C VAL A 129 -0.13 -6.32 4.02
N ALA A 130 -0.83 -5.41 3.33
CA ALA A 130 -1.24 -5.56 1.94
C ALA A 130 -0.07 -5.72 0.96
N ILE A 131 1.11 -5.20 1.30
CA ILE A 131 2.32 -5.28 0.47
C ILE A 131 3.03 -6.64 0.52
N LEU A 132 2.71 -7.50 1.51
CA LEU A 132 3.43 -8.76 1.73
C LEU A 132 3.49 -9.66 0.48
N PRO A 133 2.42 -9.83 -0.33
CA PRO A 133 2.52 -10.63 -1.54
C PRO A 133 3.55 -10.09 -2.55
N GLN A 134 3.67 -8.76 -2.68
CA GLN A 134 4.66 -8.13 -3.56
C GLN A 134 6.08 -8.32 -3.04
N LEU A 135 6.32 -8.13 -1.73
CA LEU A 135 7.65 -8.35 -1.13
C LEU A 135 8.04 -9.83 -1.22
N PHE A 136 7.09 -10.74 -1.02
CA PHE A 136 7.32 -12.17 -1.18
C PHE A 136 7.66 -12.53 -2.63
N MET A 137 6.95 -11.97 -3.62
CA MET A 137 7.26 -12.16 -5.03
C MET A 137 8.68 -11.65 -5.35
N LEU A 138 9.07 -10.48 -4.84
CA LEU A 138 10.43 -9.95 -4.99
C LEU A 138 11.50 -10.85 -4.35
N SER A 139 11.21 -11.44 -3.19
CA SER A 139 12.12 -12.39 -2.54
C SER A 139 12.37 -13.65 -3.36
N ARG A 140 11.40 -14.04 -4.20
CA ARG A 140 11.51 -15.21 -5.09
C ARG A 140 12.27 -14.90 -6.38
N THR A 141 12.09 -13.71 -6.95
CA THR A 141 12.75 -13.32 -8.18
C THR A 141 14.18 -12.83 -7.96
N GLY A 142 14.51 -12.37 -6.75
CA GLY A 142 15.84 -11.86 -6.38
C GLY A 142 16.15 -10.46 -6.93
N GLU A 143 15.48 -10.05 -8.01
CA GLU A 143 15.63 -8.74 -8.65
C GLU A 143 14.29 -8.04 -8.86
N ALA A 144 14.34 -6.71 -8.98
CA ALA A 144 13.21 -5.87 -9.32
C ALA A 144 13.57 -4.86 -10.43
N GLU A 145 12.64 -4.61 -11.35
CA GLU A 145 12.76 -3.49 -12.28
C GLU A 145 12.84 -2.15 -11.52
N THR A 146 13.64 -1.21 -12.02
CA THR A 146 13.85 0.10 -11.37
C THR A 146 12.53 0.86 -11.17
N ILE A 147 11.63 0.85 -12.15
CA ILE A 147 10.33 1.55 -12.06
C ILE A 147 9.46 0.92 -10.96
N THR A 148 9.41 -0.41 -10.89
CA THR A 148 8.71 -1.14 -9.82
C THR A 148 9.27 -0.76 -8.46
N THR A 149 10.59 -0.61 -8.39
CA THR A 149 11.29 -0.23 -7.15
C THR A 149 10.92 1.19 -6.70
N HIS A 150 10.85 2.16 -7.62
CA HIS A 150 10.39 3.51 -7.31
C HIS A 150 8.92 3.55 -6.85
N TYR A 151 8.06 2.71 -7.44
CA TYR A 151 6.68 2.54 -6.99
C TYR A 151 6.63 2.07 -5.52
N ILE A 152 7.34 0.99 -5.19
CA ILE A 152 7.36 0.43 -3.83
C ILE A 152 7.98 1.43 -2.84
N PHE A 153 9.01 2.17 -3.25
CA PHE A 153 9.61 3.22 -2.41
C PHE A 153 8.61 4.35 -2.11
N ALA A 154 7.91 4.86 -3.12
CA ALA A 154 6.89 5.89 -2.91
C ALA A 154 5.75 5.39 -2.01
N LEU A 155 5.36 4.12 -2.18
CA LEU A 155 4.34 3.46 -1.37
C LEU A 155 4.81 3.23 0.09
N GLY A 156 6.05 2.85 0.33
CA GLY A 156 6.55 2.79 1.70
C GLY A 156 6.68 4.19 2.32
N GLY A 157 7.19 5.14 1.53
CA GLY A 157 7.53 6.48 1.99
C GLY A 157 6.32 7.30 2.44
N TYR A 158 5.15 7.16 1.79
CA TYR A 158 3.94 7.82 2.30
C TYR A 158 3.62 7.35 3.73
N ARG A 159 3.81 6.07 4.03
CA ARG A 159 3.47 5.54 5.35
C ARG A 159 4.42 6.02 6.43
N ALA A 160 5.73 6.07 6.12
CA ALA A 160 6.72 6.67 7.01
C ALA A 160 6.38 8.15 7.31
N LEU A 161 5.94 8.91 6.30
CA LEU A 161 5.49 10.29 6.51
C LEU A 161 4.18 10.39 7.31
N TYR A 162 3.27 9.40 7.19
CA TYR A 162 2.07 9.35 8.03
C TYR A 162 2.39 9.12 9.50
N LEU A 163 3.42 8.33 9.83
CA LEU A 163 3.94 8.21 11.20
C LEU A 163 4.42 9.57 11.73
N CYS A 164 5.18 10.33 10.92
CA CYS A 164 5.60 11.69 11.27
C CYS A 164 4.40 12.64 11.46
N ASN A 165 3.40 12.54 10.59
CA ASN A 165 2.16 13.30 10.73
C ASN A 165 1.43 12.97 12.05
N TRP A 166 1.33 11.70 12.43
CA TRP A 166 0.65 11.36 13.68
C TRP A 166 1.44 11.81 14.90
N LEU A 167 2.77 11.73 14.88
CA LEU A 167 3.63 12.31 15.92
C LEU A 167 3.39 13.83 16.05
N TRP A 168 3.31 14.53 14.91
CA TRP A 168 2.96 15.95 14.91
C TRP A 168 1.59 16.20 15.54
N ARG A 169 0.55 15.46 15.15
CA ARG A 169 -0.81 15.62 15.70
C ARG A 169 -0.86 15.30 17.19
N TYR A 170 -0.06 14.35 17.67
CA TYR A 170 0.03 14.06 19.10
C TYR A 170 0.61 15.25 19.88
N ILE A 171 1.71 15.82 19.39
CA ILE A 171 2.40 16.93 20.08
C ILE A 171 1.58 18.23 20.04
N PHE A 172 0.99 18.57 18.89
CA PHE A 172 0.37 19.88 18.66
C PHE A 172 -1.15 19.90 18.80
N ASP A 173 -1.83 18.81 18.46
CA ASP A 173 -3.31 18.73 18.48
C ASP A 173 -3.84 17.89 19.66
N GLY A 174 -2.96 17.19 20.39
CA GLY A 174 -3.34 16.24 21.45
C GLY A 174 -4.12 15.01 20.94
N HIS A 175 -4.16 14.78 19.63
CA HIS A 175 -4.99 13.75 19.00
C HIS A 175 -4.22 12.44 18.83
N VAL A 176 -4.80 11.32 19.29
CA VAL A 176 -4.18 9.99 19.22
C VAL A 176 -5.12 8.99 18.57
N GLU A 177 -4.66 8.34 17.50
CA GLU A 177 -5.34 7.21 16.86
C GLU A 177 -4.49 5.95 17.04
N VAL A 178 -4.58 5.31 18.21
CA VAL A 178 -3.67 4.23 18.64
C VAL A 178 -3.58 3.11 17.60
N TYR A 179 -4.71 2.68 17.04
CA TYR A 179 -4.74 1.59 16.06
C TYR A 179 -4.04 1.97 14.74
N ALA A 180 -4.17 3.22 14.30
CA ALA A 180 -3.48 3.72 13.12
C ALA A 180 -1.96 3.75 13.34
N TRP A 181 -1.50 4.18 14.52
CA TRP A 181 -0.08 4.14 14.90
C TRP A 181 0.49 2.73 14.86
N ILE A 182 -0.15 1.78 15.56
CA ILE A 182 0.34 0.38 15.62
C ILE A 182 0.42 -0.20 14.20
N ALA A 183 -0.67 -0.08 13.44
CA ALA A 183 -0.70 -0.57 12.06
C ALA A 183 0.32 0.13 11.17
N GLY A 184 0.57 1.43 11.37
CA GLY A 184 1.57 2.16 10.61
C GLY A 184 3.00 1.79 10.95
N VAL A 185 3.30 1.52 12.23
CA VAL A 185 4.62 1.02 12.64
C VAL A 185 4.87 -0.35 12.02
N ILE A 186 3.89 -1.26 12.09
CA ILE A 186 3.98 -2.59 11.43
C ILE A 186 4.23 -2.42 9.93
N GLN A 187 3.43 -1.58 9.26
CA GLN A 187 3.55 -1.37 7.83
C GLN A 187 4.93 -0.81 7.46
N THR A 188 5.41 0.23 8.14
CA THR A 188 6.72 0.84 7.87
C THR A 188 7.86 -0.14 8.17
N ALA A 189 7.75 -0.96 9.22
CA ALA A 189 8.72 -1.99 9.52
C ALA A 189 8.85 -3.04 8.39
N LEU A 190 7.74 -3.43 7.77
CA LEU A 190 7.75 -4.35 6.62
C LEU A 190 8.49 -3.79 5.39
N TYR A 191 8.59 -2.46 5.25
CA TYR A 191 9.37 -1.81 4.18
C TYR A 191 10.84 -1.58 4.54
N SER A 192 11.27 -1.81 5.78
CA SER A 192 12.60 -1.40 6.26
C SER A 192 13.76 -1.99 5.46
N ASP A 193 13.76 -3.31 5.25
CA ASP A 193 14.76 -4.01 4.44
C ASP A 193 14.76 -3.51 2.99
N PHE A 194 13.57 -3.28 2.43
CA PHE A 194 13.42 -2.74 1.08
C PHE A 194 14.03 -1.33 0.97
N PHE A 195 13.79 -0.45 1.95
CA PHE A 195 14.38 0.89 1.97
C PHE A 195 15.89 0.87 2.08
N TYR A 196 16.44 -0.04 2.89
CA TYR A 196 17.87 -0.20 3.02
C TYR A 196 18.53 -0.55 1.67
N ILE A 197 17.97 -1.53 0.96
CA ILE A 197 18.48 -1.96 -0.36
C ILE A 197 18.28 -0.86 -1.41
N TYR A 198 17.12 -0.19 -1.39
CA TYR A 198 16.85 0.93 -2.28
C TYR A 198 17.88 2.06 -2.12
N TYR A 199 18.18 2.46 -0.89
CA TYR A 199 19.13 3.53 -0.59
C TYR A 199 20.56 3.14 -0.99
N THR A 200 21.00 1.93 -0.64
CA THR A 200 22.38 1.49 -0.87
C THR A 200 22.67 1.12 -2.31
N LYS A 201 21.67 0.65 -3.09
CA LYS A 201 21.86 0.19 -4.47
C LYS A 201 21.26 1.16 -5.49
N VAL A 202 19.95 1.38 -5.41
CA VAL A 202 19.16 1.98 -6.49
C VAL A 202 19.43 3.47 -6.62
N LEU A 203 19.56 4.19 -5.50
CA LEU A 203 19.98 5.60 -5.53
C LEU A 203 21.39 5.81 -6.09
N HIS A 204 22.24 4.79 -6.03
CA HIS A 204 23.58 4.81 -6.60
C HIS A 204 23.63 4.26 -8.04
N GLY A 205 22.48 4.14 -8.71
CA GLY A 205 22.38 3.67 -10.09
C GLY A 205 22.59 2.17 -10.28
N LYS A 206 22.68 1.39 -9.20
CA LYS A 206 22.79 -0.08 -9.26
C LYS A 206 21.40 -0.71 -9.32
N LYS A 207 21.30 -1.92 -9.86
CA LYS A 207 20.05 -2.68 -9.88
C LYS A 207 19.61 -3.03 -8.45
N PHE A 208 18.29 -3.14 -8.26
CA PHE A 208 17.75 -3.71 -7.04
C PHE A 208 17.94 -5.22 -7.10
N GLU A 209 18.79 -5.73 -6.21
CA GLU A 209 19.09 -7.15 -6.08
C GLU A 209 19.11 -7.46 -4.58
N LEU A 210 18.35 -8.47 -4.17
CA LEU A 210 18.40 -8.95 -2.81
C LEU A 210 19.74 -9.67 -2.56
N PRO A 211 20.32 -9.56 -1.36
CA PRO A 211 21.51 -10.34 -1.04
C PRO A 211 21.18 -11.82 -1.17
N GLN A 212 21.79 -12.48 -2.15
CA GLN A 212 21.72 -13.94 -2.25
C GLN A 212 22.41 -14.48 -1.00
N GLY A 213 21.64 -15.13 -0.12
CA GLY A 213 22.23 -15.86 0.98
C GLY A 213 23.27 -16.83 0.40
N VAL A 214 24.52 -16.71 0.84
CA VAL A 214 25.50 -17.78 0.65
C VAL A 214 24.95 -18.94 1.47
N VAL A 215 24.24 -19.85 0.80
CA VAL A 215 23.85 -21.15 1.36
C VAL A 215 25.06 -22.07 1.30
#